data_AF-W1YV71-F1
#
_entry.id   AF-W1YV71-F1
#
_cell.length_a   1.000
_cell.length_b   1.000
_cell.length_c   1.000
_cell.angle_alpha   90.00
_cell.angle_beta   90.00
_cell.angle_gamma   90.00
#
_symmetry.space_group_name_H-M   'P 1'
#
loop_
_entity.id
_entity.type
_entity.pdbx_description
1 polymer ?
#
loop_
_entity_poly.entity_id
_entity_poly.type
_entity_poly.pdbx_seq_one_letter_code
_entity_poly.pdbx_strand_id
1 'polypeptide(L)' 'MKESTNRTLITNPKNIICIGLNYADHIKETSLATHDFPEIFMKTSNALASHQDIVPIQDENLHYDYEG' A
#
# COMPACT_ATOMS: atom_id res chain seq x y z
N MET A 1 8.19 15.28 23.16
CA MET A 1 7.89 14.37 22.04
C MET A 1 6.79 13.45 22.51
N LYS A 2 5.61 13.46 21.86
CA LYS A 2 4.55 12.49 22.21
C LYS A 2 4.97 11.15 21.64
N GLU A 3 5.14 10.17 22.52
CA GLU A 3 5.39 8.79 22.16
C GLU A 3 4.24 8.30 21.28
N SER A 4 4.52 8.03 20.01
CA SER A 4 3.56 7.42 19.10
C SER A 4 3.23 6.05 19.67
N THR A 5 1.97 5.81 19.96
CA THR A 5 1.50 4.49 20.42
C THR A 5 1.83 3.50 19.31
N ASN A 6 2.90 2.73 19.48
CA ASN A 6 3.43 1.82 18.47
C ASN A 6 2.40 0.70 18.28
N ARG A 7 1.53 0.85 17.26
CA ARG A 7 0.51 -0.15 16.98
C ARG A 7 1.19 -1.36 16.39
N THR A 8 1.04 -2.51 17.04
CA THR A 8 1.60 -3.77 16.58
C THR A 8 1.01 -4.13 15.22
N LEU A 9 1.87 -4.54 14.29
CA LEU A 9 1.47 -5.11 13.01
C LEU A 9 0.54 -6.32 13.23
N ILE A 10 -0.52 -6.43 12.44
CA ILE A 10 -1.33 -7.64 12.35
C ILE A 10 -0.58 -8.63 11.47
N THR A 11 0.06 -9.64 12.07
CA THR A 11 0.98 -10.56 11.38
C THR A 11 0.29 -11.64 10.55
N ASN A 12 -1.00 -11.90 10.80
CA ASN A 12 -1.77 -12.92 10.06
C ASN A 12 -3.21 -12.46 9.77
N PRO A 13 -3.40 -11.45 8.91
CA PRO A 13 -4.73 -11.04 8.52
C PRO A 13 -5.38 -12.11 7.65
N LYS A 14 -6.70 -12.28 7.78
CA LYS A 14 -7.47 -13.17 6.89
C LYS A 14 -7.50 -12.64 5.46
N ASN A 15 -7.66 -11.33 5.30
CA ASN A 15 -7.71 -10.64 4.01
C ASN A 15 -7.01 -9.28 4.14
N ILE A 16 -6.31 -8.85 3.09
CA ILE A 16 -5.80 -7.48 2.94
C ILE A 16 -6.51 -6.88 1.73
N ILE A 17 -7.45 -5.98 2.00
CA ILE A 17 -8.27 -5.31 0.98
C ILE A 17 -7.68 -3.93 0.76
N CYS A 18 -7.22 -3.67 -0.46
CA CYS A 18 -6.63 -2.41 -0.86
C CYS A 18 -7.64 -1.61 -1.70
N ILE A 19 -7.58 -0.29 -1.55
CA ILE A 19 -8.35 0.65 -2.37
C ILE A 19 -7.39 1.25 -3.39
N GLY A 20 -7.84 1.36 -4.64
CA GLY A 20 -7.13 2.06 -5.70
C GLY A 20 -7.15 3.58 -5.49
N LEU A 21 -7.33 4.33 -6.57
CA LEU A 21 -7.34 5.80 -6.55
C LEU A 21 -8.35 6.36 -5.51
N ASN A 22 -7.82 6.93 -4.43
CA ASN A 22 -8.63 7.46 -3.31
C ASN A 22 -8.18 8.84 -2.81
N TYR A 23 -7.27 9.49 -3.53
CA TYR A 23 -6.82 10.86 -3.26
C TYR A 23 -7.02 11.73 -4.50
N ALA A 24 -7.73 12.87 -4.34
CA ALA A 24 -8.12 13.73 -5.45
C ALA A 24 -6.91 14.29 -6.23
N ASP A 25 -5.81 14.60 -5.56
CA ASP A 25 -4.62 15.12 -6.22
C ASP A 25 -3.85 14.02 -6.98
N HIS A 26 -3.72 12.82 -6.38
CA HIS A 26 -3.15 11.66 -7.07
C HIS A 26 -3.97 11.23 -8.30
N ILE A 27 -5.31 11.35 -8.25
CA ILE A 27 -6.17 11.14 -9.43
C ILE A 27 -5.81 12.13 -10.56
N LYS A 28 -5.55 13.41 -10.25
CA LYS A 28 -5.16 14.40 -11.26
C LYS A 28 -3.80 14.08 -11.89
N GLU A 29 -2.87 13.57 -11.09
CA GLU A 29 -1.51 13.23 -11.53
C GLU A 29 -1.49 12.03 -12.49
N THR A 30 -2.27 10.98 -12.17
CA THR A 30 -2.27 9.73 -12.94
C THR A 30 -2.94 9.86 -14.32
N SER A 31 -3.69 10.94 -14.57
CA SER A 31 -4.52 11.12 -15.79
C SER A 31 -5.51 9.97 -16.04
N LEU A 32 -5.75 9.13 -15.02
CA LEU A 32 -6.69 8.02 -15.07
C LEU A 32 -8.12 8.53 -14.85
N ALA A 33 -9.10 7.76 -15.33
CA ALA A 33 -10.50 8.12 -15.18
C ALA A 33 -10.88 8.17 -13.70
N THR A 34 -11.68 9.17 -13.30
CA THR A 34 -12.37 9.14 -12.00
C THR A 34 -13.34 7.97 -11.97
N HIS A 35 -13.44 7.28 -10.83
CA HIS A 35 -14.33 6.13 -10.69
C HIS A 35 -15.55 6.51 -9.86
N ASP A 36 -16.74 6.11 -10.31
CA ASP A 36 -17.99 6.30 -9.56
C ASP A 36 -18.08 5.42 -8.30
N PHE A 37 -17.28 4.35 -8.26
CA PHE A 37 -17.18 3.38 -7.18
C PHE A 37 -15.71 3.11 -6.82
N PRO A 38 -15.41 2.69 -5.58
CA PRO A 38 -14.05 2.34 -5.20
C PRO A 38 -13.51 1.19 -6.04
N GLU A 39 -12.31 1.36 -6.60
CA GLU A 39 -11.53 0.23 -7.09
C GLU A 39 -11.00 -0.56 -5.91
N ILE A 40 -11.23 -1.87 -5.94
CA ILE A 40 -10.87 -2.78 -4.85
C ILE A 40 -10.01 -3.89 -5.43
N PHE A 41 -8.87 -4.13 -4.80
CA PHE A 41 -7.99 -5.25 -5.11
C PHE A 41 -7.44 -5.87 -3.83
N MET A 42 -6.79 -7.03 -3.95
CA MET A 42 -6.22 -7.72 -2.79
C MET A 42 -4.70 -7.82 -2.88
N LYS A 43 -4.07 -7.75 -1.71
CA LYS A 43 -2.70 -8.21 -1.48
C LYS A 43 -2.73 -9.49 -0.64
N THR A 44 -1.78 -10.37 -0.87
CA THR A 44 -1.58 -11.59 -0.08
C THR A 44 -0.80 -11.28 1.19
N SER A 45 -1.02 -12.06 2.26
CA SER A 45 -0.39 -11.83 3.57
C SER A 45 1.13 -11.93 3.57
N ASN A 46 1.72 -12.65 2.60
CA ASN A 46 3.17 -12.73 2.41
C ASN A 46 3.82 -11.43 1.91
N ALA A 47 3.03 -10.41 1.53
CA ALA A 47 3.54 -9.09 1.14
C ALA A 47 3.73 -8.14 2.34
N LEU A 48 3.36 -8.56 3.56
CA LEU A 48 3.54 -7.74 4.76
C LEU A 48 5.00 -7.66 5.19
N ALA A 49 5.45 -6.45 5.51
CA ALA A 49 6.70 -6.16 6.18
C ALA A 49 6.40 -5.26 7.39
N SER A 50 7.12 -5.44 8.49
CA SER A 50 6.97 -4.62 9.69
C SER A 50 7.54 -3.22 9.49
N HIS A 51 7.21 -2.32 10.42
CA HIS A 51 7.89 -1.02 10.48
C HIS A 51 9.40 -1.24 10.61
N GLN A 52 10.17 -0.58 9.73
CA GLN A 52 11.64 -0.69 9.62
C GLN A 52 12.18 -2.03 9.07
N ASP A 53 11.31 -2.92 8.59
CA ASP A 53 11.78 -4.10 7.85
C ASP A 53 12.32 -3.72 6.47
N ILE A 54 13.22 -4.55 5.97
CA ILE A 54 13.83 -4.39 4.64
C ILE A 54 12.91 -5.02 3.60
N VAL A 55 12.54 -4.26 2.56
CA VAL A 55 11.90 -4.79 1.36
C VAL A 55 12.99 -5.11 0.33
N PRO A 56 13.26 -6.39 0.04
CA PRO A 56 14.34 -6.76 -0.88
C PRO A 56 13.94 -6.47 -2.33
N ILE A 57 14.85 -5.83 -3.07
CA ILE A 57 14.78 -5.65 -4.52
C ILE A 57 15.47 -6.84 -5.17
N GLN A 58 14.74 -7.63 -5.96
CA GLN A 58 15.27 -8.87 -6.55
C GLN A 58 15.98 -8.63 -7.89
N ASP A 59 15.48 -7.67 -8.67
CA ASP A 59 16.00 -7.29 -9.99
C ASP A 59 15.60 -5.86 -10.29
N GLU A 60 16.56 -4.94 -10.38
CA GLU A 60 16.34 -3.51 -10.60
C GLU A 60 15.66 -3.17 -11.94
N ASN A 61 15.60 -4.11 -12.89
CA ASN A 61 14.88 -3.92 -14.14
C ASN A 61 13.36 -4.10 -13.99
N LEU A 62 12.90 -4.61 -12.85
CA LEU A 62 11.49 -4.63 -12.49
C LEU A 62 11.14 -3.25 -11.93
N HIS A 63 10.20 -2.54 -12.54
CA HIS A 63 9.89 -1.15 -12.19
C HIS A 63 9.19 -1.06 -10.82
N TYR A 64 9.94 -1.07 -9.72
CA TYR A 64 9.40 -0.88 -8.37
C TYR A 64 8.94 0.55 -8.16
N ASP A 65 7.86 0.68 -7.39
CA ASP A 65 7.28 1.96 -7.00
C ASP A 65 6.78 1.92 -5.55
N TYR A 66 6.41 3.07 -4.99
CA TYR A 66 5.90 3.21 -3.63
C TYR A 66 4.54 3.92 -3.59
N GLU A 67 3.71 3.55 -2.61
CA GLU A 67 2.40 4.17 -2.34
C GLU A 67 2.29 4.44 -0.83
N GLY A 68 2.00 5.70 -0.46
CA GLY A 68 2.06 6.21 0.93
C GLY A 68 0.72 6.56 1.56
#